data_AF-A0A979G2G5-F1
#
_entry.id   AF-A0A979G2G5-F1
#
_cell.length_a   1.000
_cell.length_b   1.000
_cell.length_c   1.000
_cell.angle_alpha   90.00
_cell.angle_beta   90.00
_cell.angle_gamma   90.00
#
_symmetry.space_group_name_H-M   'P 1'
#
loop_
_entity.id
_entity.type
_entity.pdbx_description
1 polymer ?
#
loop_
_entity_poly.entity_id
_entity_poly.type
_entity_poly.pdbx_seq_one_letter_code
_entity_poly.pdbx_strand_id
1 'polypeptide(L)'
;MSLVKSFEWRYATKKYDTARKVDPAVLADLTETVRLAPSSFGLQPYKFLLIEDKAKLEEISRAAHGQPQITTGAHVMVLAVETDIDEKTVASYIDKAAIARQTERKNLEAREQFVNTVLSKLDYNQRIVWAEKQAFLAVGVFVSAAAEAGIDGVEVFYQTVKQDDPNTLVFFEVFKSQQALKDHLAADYTQAFFAGVKDKLAGKPASKILKEL
;
A
#
# COMPACT_ATOMS: atom_id res chain seq x y z
N MET A 1 1.01 -21.43 10.30
CA MET A 1 -0.45 -21.35 10.59
C MET A 1 -1.20 -21.52 9.26
N SER A 2 -2.51 -21.79 9.24
CA SER A 2 -3.25 -21.59 7.98
C SER A 2 -3.37 -20.09 7.71
N LEU A 3 -3.52 -19.70 6.44
CA LEU A 3 -3.65 -18.28 6.07
C LEU A 3 -4.83 -17.60 6.79
N VAL A 4 -5.95 -18.31 6.97
CA VAL A 4 -7.11 -17.82 7.75
C VAL A 4 -6.71 -17.45 9.17
N LYS A 5 -5.98 -18.33 9.87
CA LYS A 5 -5.53 -18.04 11.24
C LYS A 5 -4.55 -16.86 11.30
N SER A 6 -3.70 -16.71 10.29
CA SER A 6 -2.81 -15.54 10.17
C SER A 6 -3.61 -14.26 9.98
N PHE A 7 -4.70 -14.30 9.22
CA PHE A 7 -5.58 -13.16 8.97
C PHE A 7 -6.43 -12.79 10.20
N GLU A 8 -6.87 -13.78 10.98
CA GLU A 8 -7.53 -13.57 12.28
C GLU A 8 -6.56 -12.96 13.32
N TRP A 9 -5.27 -13.31 13.24
CA TRP A 9 -4.25 -12.82 14.16
C TRP A 9 -3.80 -11.39 13.84
N ARG A 10 -3.65 -11.03 12.57
CA ARG A 10 -3.15 -9.69 12.20
C ARG A 10 -4.16 -8.58 12.45
N TYR A 11 -3.65 -7.40 12.75
CA TYR A 11 -4.43 -6.17 12.95
C TYR A 11 -3.61 -4.95 12.53
N ALA A 12 -4.23 -3.78 12.41
CA ALA A 12 -3.47 -2.54 12.15
C ALA A 12 -2.78 -2.07 13.44
N THR A 13 -1.47 -2.31 13.56
CA THR A 13 -0.70 -1.91 14.75
C THR A 13 -0.43 -0.41 14.74
N LYS A 14 -0.95 0.30 15.75
CA LYS A 14 -0.81 1.76 15.86
C LYS A 14 0.43 2.22 16.64
N LYS A 15 1.11 1.32 17.34
CA LYS A 15 2.32 1.60 18.11
C LYS A 15 3.15 0.34 18.27
N TYR A 16 4.43 0.42 17.93
CA TYR A 16 5.36 -0.70 18.01
C TYR A 16 6.30 -0.59 19.21
N ASP A 17 6.85 -1.73 19.63
CA ASP A 17 7.93 -1.77 20.62
C ASP A 17 9.25 -1.39 19.94
N THR A 18 9.80 -0.22 20.28
CA THR A 18 11.03 0.32 19.69
C THR A 18 12.28 -0.49 20.03
N ALA A 19 12.22 -1.38 21.02
CA ALA A 19 13.33 -2.28 21.35
C ALA A 19 13.36 -3.53 20.47
N ARG A 20 12.24 -3.90 19.84
CA ARG A 20 12.15 -5.07 18.96
C ARG A 20 12.61 -4.72 17.55
N LYS A 21 13.35 -5.64 16.93
CA LYS A 21 13.79 -5.54 15.54
C LYS A 21 13.20 -6.68 14.71
N VAL A 22 13.04 -6.44 13.41
CA VAL A 22 12.70 -7.49 12.45
C VAL A 22 13.98 -8.27 12.12
N ASP A 23 13.87 -9.59 12.08
CA ASP A 23 14.97 -10.44 11.63
C ASP A 23 15.32 -10.09 10.17
N PRO A 24 16.59 -9.82 9.82
CA PRO A 24 17.00 -9.52 8.45
C PRO A 24 16.56 -10.57 7.42
N ALA A 25 16.54 -11.85 7.77
CA ALA A 25 16.09 -12.92 6.88
C ALA A 25 14.59 -12.81 6.60
N VAL A 26 13.78 -12.53 7.63
CA VAL A 26 12.34 -12.31 7.48
C VAL A 26 12.07 -11.06 6.65
N LEU A 27 12.84 -9.98 6.86
CA LEU A 27 12.71 -8.77 6.06
C LEU A 27 13.06 -9.03 4.58
N ALA A 28 14.13 -9.77 4.31
CA ALA A 28 14.51 -10.15 2.95
C ALA A 28 13.40 -10.98 2.27
N ASP A 29 12.87 -11.99 2.95
CA ASP A 29 11.77 -12.83 2.45
C ASP A 29 10.51 -12.00 2.17
N LEU A 30 10.17 -11.04 3.04
CA LEU A 30 9.04 -10.13 2.83
C LEU A 30 9.26 -9.24 1.60
N THR A 31 10.44 -8.65 1.44
CA THR A 31 10.75 -7.81 0.28
C THR A 31 10.71 -8.59 -1.03
N GLU A 32 11.20 -9.83 -1.02
CA GLU A 32 11.18 -10.71 -2.19
C GLU A 32 9.75 -11.16 -2.52
N THR A 33 8.95 -11.51 -1.51
CA THR A 33 7.54 -11.89 -1.69
C THR A 33 6.75 -10.78 -2.38
N VAL A 34 7.00 -9.53 -1.98
CA VAL A 34 6.38 -8.35 -2.56
C VAL A 34 6.88 -8.07 -3.98
N ARG A 35 8.17 -8.30 -4.26
CA ARG A 35 8.72 -8.25 -5.62
C ARG A 35 8.05 -9.27 -6.55
N LEU A 36 7.58 -10.39 -6.02
CA LEU A 36 6.87 -11.44 -6.75
C LEU A 36 5.36 -11.19 -6.89
N ALA A 37 4.84 -10.11 -6.30
CA ALA A 37 3.42 -9.79 -6.40
C ALA A 37 2.96 -9.62 -7.86
N PRO A 38 1.77 -10.13 -8.22
CA PRO A 38 1.23 -9.99 -9.56
C PRO A 38 0.82 -8.54 -9.84
N SER A 39 0.92 -8.13 -11.10
CA SER A 39 0.41 -6.86 -11.59
C SER A 39 -0.14 -7.02 -13.00
N SER A 40 -1.03 -6.12 -13.41
CA SER A 40 -1.56 -6.10 -14.77
C SER A 40 -0.41 -6.05 -15.79
N PHE A 41 -0.47 -6.96 -16.77
CA PHE A 41 0.57 -7.23 -17.77
C PHE A 41 1.96 -7.61 -17.22
N GLY A 42 2.13 -7.72 -15.91
CA GLY A 42 3.42 -7.90 -15.24
C GLY A 42 4.30 -6.65 -15.22
N LEU A 43 3.73 -5.46 -15.48
CA LEU A 43 4.50 -4.21 -15.62
C LEU A 43 5.08 -3.71 -14.29
N GLN A 44 4.49 -4.07 -13.16
CA GLN A 44 4.90 -3.64 -11.81
C GLN A 44 5.22 -2.13 -11.75
N PRO A 45 4.24 -1.24 -12.05
CA PRO A 45 4.45 0.20 -12.16
C PRO A 45 4.57 0.88 -10.78
N TYR A 46 5.36 0.29 -9.89
CA TYR A 46 5.53 0.70 -8.51
C TYR A 46 6.92 0.37 -7.99
N LYS A 47 7.31 1.04 -6.92
CA LYS A 47 8.56 0.81 -6.18
C LYS A 47 8.28 0.74 -4.68
N PHE A 48 9.02 -0.14 -4.01
CA PHE A 48 9.07 -0.21 -2.55
C PHE A 48 10.31 0.51 -2.07
N LEU A 49 10.12 1.49 -1.20
CA LEU A 49 11.18 2.24 -0.56
C LEU A 49 11.20 1.86 0.91
N LEU A 50 12.23 1.15 1.33
CA LEU A 50 12.46 0.85 2.74
C LEU A 50 13.16 2.05 3.38
N ILE A 51 12.52 2.66 4.37
CA ILE A 51 13.02 3.83 5.09
C ILE A 51 13.30 3.44 6.54
N GLU A 52 14.56 3.62 6.94
CA GLU A 52 15.07 3.33 8.29
C GLU A 52 15.69 4.55 8.96
N ASP A 53 15.91 5.62 8.19
CA ASP A 53 16.50 6.86 8.67
C ASP A 53 15.54 7.58 9.61
N LYS A 54 15.94 7.73 10.88
CA LYS A 54 15.07 8.32 11.91
C LYS A 54 14.65 9.74 11.61
N ALA A 55 15.53 10.57 11.02
CA ALA A 55 15.20 11.95 10.71
C ALA A 55 14.12 12.02 9.61
N LYS A 56 14.21 11.17 8.58
CA LYS A 56 13.18 11.01 7.55
C LYS A 56 11.87 10.47 8.13
N LEU A 57 11.92 9.49 9.04
CA LEU A 57 10.72 8.98 9.69
C LEU A 57 10.00 10.06 10.51
N GLU A 58 10.75 10.93 11.20
CA GLU A 58 10.18 12.09 11.91
C GLU A 58 9.55 13.11 10.94
N GLU A 59 10.18 13.36 9.77
CA GLU A 59 9.58 14.19 8.71
C GLU A 59 8.27 13.61 8.18
N ILE A 60 8.26 12.32 7.85
CA ILE A 60 7.08 11.60 7.38
C ILE A 60 5.99 11.63 8.46
N SER A 61 6.35 11.41 9.72
CA SER A 61 5.41 11.45 10.85
C SER A 61 4.74 12.82 10.98
N ARG A 62 5.50 13.92 10.89
CA ARG A 62 4.94 15.27 10.91
C ARG A 62 3.97 15.51 9.75
N ALA A 63 4.31 15.08 8.54
CA ALA A 63 3.42 15.15 7.38
C ALA A 63 2.16 14.29 7.56
N ALA A 64 2.26 13.22 8.35
CA ALA A 64 1.19 12.27 8.67
C ALA A 64 0.52 12.56 10.03
N HIS A 65 0.47 13.83 10.48
CA HIS A 65 -0.20 14.28 11.71
C HIS A 65 0.35 13.67 13.02
N GLY A 66 1.62 13.28 13.05
CA GLY A 66 2.28 12.74 14.25
C GLY A 66 1.90 11.30 14.57
N GLN A 67 1.53 10.51 13.56
CA GLN A 67 1.14 9.12 13.71
C GLN A 67 2.27 8.26 14.31
N PRO A 68 2.11 7.72 15.53
CA PRO A 68 3.20 7.11 16.29
C PRO A 68 3.77 5.83 15.67
N GLN A 69 2.99 5.10 14.86
CA GLN A 69 3.43 3.90 14.16
C GLN A 69 4.61 4.16 13.20
N ILE A 70 4.76 5.38 12.68
CA ILE A 70 5.83 5.76 11.76
C ILE A 70 7.18 5.87 12.48
N THR A 71 7.19 6.44 13.69
CA THR A 71 8.43 6.66 14.46
C THR A 71 8.73 5.55 15.44
N THR A 72 7.73 4.74 15.80
CA THR A 72 7.91 3.58 16.68
C THR A 72 8.20 2.28 15.92
N GLY A 73 7.81 2.18 14.64
CA GLY A 73 8.08 1.02 13.80
C GLY A 73 9.57 0.83 13.51
N ALA A 74 10.01 -0.43 13.40
CA ALA A 74 11.39 -0.75 13.07
C ALA A 74 11.77 -0.36 11.64
N HIS A 75 10.80 -0.46 10.71
CA HIS A 75 10.95 -0.09 9.31
C HIS A 75 9.67 0.55 8.81
N VAL A 76 9.77 1.53 7.90
CA VAL A 76 8.64 2.03 7.13
C VAL A 76 8.85 1.71 5.66
N MET A 77 7.91 0.96 5.08
CA MET A 77 7.91 0.69 3.65
C MET A 77 6.95 1.64 2.95
N VAL A 78 7.48 2.52 2.11
CA VAL A 78 6.69 3.41 1.26
C VAL A 78 6.50 2.74 -0.09
N LEU A 79 5.26 2.68 -0.53
CA LEU A 79 4.91 2.23 -1.87
C LEU A 79 4.64 3.45 -2.75
N ALA A 80 5.48 3.63 -3.77
CA ALA A 80 5.37 4.72 -4.73
C ALA A 80 4.97 4.16 -6.10
N VAL A 81 4.01 4.80 -6.77
CA VAL A 81 3.62 4.45 -8.15
C VAL A 81 4.40 5.29 -9.16
N GLU A 82 4.64 4.72 -10.34
CA GLU A 82 5.19 5.46 -11.45
C GLU A 82 4.12 6.41 -12.02
N THR A 83 4.45 7.69 -12.16
CA THR A 83 3.55 8.69 -12.76
C THR A 83 3.69 8.74 -14.28
N ASP A 84 4.86 8.37 -14.79
CA ASP A 84 5.22 8.49 -16.21
C ASP A 84 5.21 7.12 -16.88
N ILE A 85 4.05 6.45 -16.84
CA ILE A 85 3.87 5.14 -17.47
C ILE A 85 3.67 5.35 -18.96
N ASP A 86 4.70 5.01 -19.73
CA ASP A 86 4.75 5.22 -21.17
C ASP A 86 5.28 3.97 -21.92
N GLU A 87 5.55 4.12 -23.21
CA GLU A 87 6.07 3.05 -24.04
C GLU A 87 7.44 2.54 -23.56
N LYS A 88 8.24 3.37 -22.86
CA LYS A 88 9.52 2.94 -22.28
C LYS A 88 9.32 2.03 -21.09
N THR A 89 8.31 2.28 -20.25
CA THR A 89 7.92 1.37 -19.17
C THR A 89 7.58 -0.01 -19.75
N VAL A 90 6.80 -0.04 -20.83
CA VAL A 90 6.43 -1.30 -21.50
C VAL A 90 7.65 -1.96 -22.13
N ALA A 91 8.49 -1.23 -22.87
CA ALA A 91 9.69 -1.76 -23.50
C ALA A 91 10.64 -2.40 -22.48
N SER A 92 10.90 -1.72 -21.36
CA SER A 92 11.71 -2.21 -20.24
C SER A 92 11.16 -3.51 -19.66
N TYR A 93 9.85 -3.64 -19.50
CA TYR A 93 9.23 -4.89 -19.09
C TYR A 93 9.42 -6.00 -20.14
N ILE A 94 9.22 -5.69 -21.41
CA ILE A 94 9.33 -6.71 -22.48
C ILE A 94 10.77 -7.21 -22.59
N ASP A 95 11.76 -6.34 -22.42
CA ASP A 95 13.18 -6.72 -22.38
C ASP A 95 13.46 -7.70 -21.23
N LYS A 96 12.98 -7.38 -20.02
CA LYS A 96 13.08 -8.29 -18.86
C LYS A 96 12.35 -9.61 -19.10
N ALA A 97 11.17 -9.56 -19.73
CA ALA A 97 10.40 -10.75 -20.05
C ALA A 97 11.08 -11.64 -21.09
N ALA A 98 11.74 -11.06 -22.10
CA ALA A 98 12.52 -11.80 -23.09
C ALA A 98 13.69 -12.56 -22.42
N ILE A 99 14.43 -11.89 -21.52
CA ILE A 99 15.51 -12.49 -20.73
C ILE A 99 14.96 -13.64 -19.87
N ALA A 100 13.91 -13.37 -19.08
CA ALA A 100 13.35 -14.36 -18.15
C ALA A 100 12.76 -15.59 -18.87
N ARG A 101 12.20 -15.40 -20.07
CA ARG A 101 11.62 -16.47 -20.89
C ARG A 101 12.62 -17.13 -21.83
N GLN A 102 13.88 -16.69 -21.82
CA GLN A 102 14.94 -17.17 -22.72
C GLN A 102 14.50 -17.15 -24.20
N THR A 103 13.85 -16.05 -24.61
CA THR A 103 13.36 -15.87 -25.98
C THR A 103 13.90 -14.58 -26.61
N GLU A 104 13.88 -14.49 -27.93
CA GLU A 104 14.24 -13.28 -28.64
C GLU A 104 13.18 -12.19 -28.42
N ARG A 105 13.64 -10.94 -28.25
CA ARG A 105 12.79 -9.76 -28.03
C ARG A 105 11.70 -9.59 -29.10
N LYS A 106 12.01 -9.90 -30.36
CA LYS A 106 11.08 -9.82 -31.49
C LYS A 106 9.84 -10.70 -31.32
N ASN A 107 9.97 -11.83 -30.61
CA ASN A 107 8.85 -12.74 -30.35
C ASN A 107 7.81 -12.13 -29.40
N LEU A 108 8.12 -11.01 -28.76
CA LEU A 108 7.23 -10.29 -27.85
C LEU A 108 6.70 -8.96 -28.41
N GLU A 109 7.01 -8.60 -29.67
CA GLU A 109 6.56 -7.35 -30.31
C GLU A 109 5.04 -7.21 -30.32
N ALA A 110 4.32 -8.28 -30.68
CA ALA A 110 2.86 -8.27 -30.67
C ALA A 110 2.28 -8.02 -29.28
N ARG A 111 2.94 -8.53 -28.23
CA ARG A 111 2.56 -8.28 -26.83
C ARG A 111 2.82 -6.83 -26.44
N GLU A 112 3.98 -6.29 -26.80
CA GLU A 112 4.32 -4.90 -26.55
C GLU A 112 3.31 -3.94 -27.19
N GLN A 113 3.01 -4.13 -28.47
CA GLN A 113 2.03 -3.33 -29.21
C GLN A 113 0.64 -3.41 -28.56
N PHE A 114 0.23 -4.61 -28.13
CA PHE A 114 -1.04 -4.79 -27.42
C PHE A 114 -1.08 -4.00 -26.10
N VAL A 115 -0.04 -4.11 -25.28
CA VAL A 115 0.03 -3.39 -23.99
C VAL A 115 0.04 -1.88 -24.20
N ASN A 116 0.85 -1.37 -25.14
CA ASN A 116 0.88 0.04 -25.51
C ASN A 116 -0.49 0.55 -25.98
N THR A 117 -1.21 -0.26 -26.79
CA THR A 117 -2.57 0.07 -27.26
C THR A 117 -3.60 0.14 -26.13
N VAL A 118 -3.46 -0.68 -25.09
CA VAL A 118 -4.34 -0.59 -23.91
C VAL A 118 -4.04 0.65 -23.10
N LEU A 119 -2.75 0.93 -22.83
CA LEU A 119 -2.34 2.08 -22.03
C LEU A 119 -2.59 3.42 -22.73
N SER A 120 -2.53 3.48 -24.07
CA SER A 120 -2.80 4.69 -24.84
C SER A 120 -4.25 5.17 -24.72
N LYS A 121 -5.17 4.28 -24.33
CA LYS A 121 -6.58 4.63 -24.06
C LYS A 121 -6.80 5.29 -22.70
N LEU A 122 -5.80 5.26 -21.83
CA LEU A 122 -5.84 5.88 -20.52
C LEU A 122 -5.19 7.26 -20.56
N ASP A 123 -5.89 8.27 -20.04
CA ASP A 123 -5.29 9.57 -19.75
C ASP A 123 -4.32 9.50 -18.56
N TYR A 124 -3.61 10.60 -18.29
CA TYR A 124 -2.62 10.68 -17.22
C TYR A 124 -3.16 10.24 -15.85
N ASN A 125 -4.32 10.76 -15.43
CA ASN A 125 -4.90 10.44 -14.13
C ASN A 125 -5.37 8.99 -14.08
N GLN A 126 -5.94 8.48 -15.18
CA GLN A 126 -6.36 7.10 -15.30
C GLN A 126 -5.18 6.13 -15.22
N ARG A 127 -4.00 6.49 -15.75
CA ARG A 127 -2.78 5.68 -15.61
C ARG A 127 -2.28 5.63 -14.17
N ILE A 128 -2.32 6.75 -13.45
CA ILE A 128 -1.97 6.79 -12.02
C ILE A 128 -2.90 5.87 -11.22
N VAL A 129 -4.22 6.02 -11.39
CA VAL A 129 -5.20 5.16 -10.69
C VAL A 129 -5.01 3.68 -11.07
N TRP A 130 -4.68 3.40 -12.33
CA TRP A 130 -4.35 2.04 -12.77
C TRP A 130 -3.11 1.52 -12.05
N ALA A 131 -2.04 2.31 -11.93
CA ALA A 131 -0.81 1.94 -11.25
C ALA A 131 -1.02 1.70 -9.75
N GLU A 132 -1.78 2.58 -9.09
CA GLU A 132 -2.18 2.44 -7.68
C GLU A 132 -2.88 1.11 -7.43
N LYS A 133 -3.82 0.71 -8.30
CA LYS A 133 -4.47 -0.60 -8.18
C LYS A 133 -3.47 -1.76 -8.25
N GLN A 134 -2.42 -1.65 -9.06
CA GLN A 134 -1.38 -2.69 -9.12
C GLN A 134 -0.54 -2.69 -7.84
N ALA A 135 -0.24 -1.51 -7.32
CA ALA A 135 0.48 -1.32 -6.06
C ALA A 135 -0.32 -1.95 -4.89
N PHE A 136 -1.63 -1.74 -4.84
CA PHE A 136 -2.50 -2.31 -3.81
C PHE A 136 -2.60 -3.85 -3.86
N LEU A 137 -2.47 -4.47 -5.04
CA LEU A 137 -2.31 -5.94 -5.12
C LEU A 137 -1.04 -6.38 -4.39
N ALA A 138 0.07 -5.68 -4.60
CA ALA A 138 1.33 -5.98 -3.92
C ALA A 138 1.28 -5.70 -2.41
N VAL A 139 0.53 -4.70 -1.98
CA VAL A 139 0.24 -4.49 -0.54
C VAL A 139 -0.53 -5.66 0.05
N GLY A 140 -1.54 -6.19 -0.65
CA GLY A 140 -2.27 -7.38 -0.19
C GLY A 140 -1.34 -8.59 0.00
N VAL A 141 -0.42 -8.81 -0.94
CA VAL A 141 0.63 -9.84 -0.84
C VAL A 141 1.54 -9.58 0.36
N PHE A 142 2.01 -8.35 0.56
CA PHE A 142 2.84 -7.97 1.71
C PHE A 142 2.16 -8.27 3.05
N VAL A 143 0.92 -7.81 3.21
CA VAL A 143 0.14 -7.99 4.45
C VAL A 143 -0.08 -9.48 4.74
N SER A 144 -0.32 -10.27 3.70
CA SER A 144 -0.47 -11.73 3.81
C SER A 144 0.81 -12.37 4.32
N ALA A 145 1.94 -12.03 3.70
CA ALA A 145 3.25 -12.58 4.05
C ALA A 145 3.69 -12.16 5.46
N ALA A 146 3.48 -10.89 5.83
CA ALA A 146 3.79 -10.39 7.18
C ALA A 146 2.96 -11.10 8.26
N ALA A 147 1.67 -11.36 7.98
CA ALA A 147 0.80 -12.11 8.89
C ALA A 147 1.22 -13.58 9.02
N GLU A 148 1.69 -14.20 7.95
CA GLU A 148 2.21 -15.57 7.99
C GLU A 148 3.52 -15.65 8.78
N ALA A 149 4.40 -14.65 8.62
CA ALA A 149 5.66 -14.53 9.35
C ALA A 149 5.50 -14.11 10.82
N GLY A 150 4.28 -13.82 11.28
CA GLY A 150 4.02 -13.38 12.66
C GLY A 150 4.61 -12.01 12.99
N ILE A 151 4.77 -11.14 11.99
CA ILE A 151 5.19 -9.75 12.19
C ILE A 151 3.99 -8.95 12.70
N ASP A 152 4.18 -8.25 13.82
CA ASP A 152 3.13 -7.42 14.44
C ASP A 152 2.48 -6.53 13.38
N GLY A 153 1.15 -6.59 13.32
CA GLY A 153 0.44 -6.39 12.07
C GLY A 153 0.71 -5.04 11.39
N VAL A 154 0.77 -5.11 10.06
CA VAL A 154 1.05 -3.99 9.17
C VAL A 154 -0.16 -3.08 9.09
N GLU A 155 0.05 -1.79 9.38
CA GLU A 155 -0.90 -0.75 9.03
C GLU A 155 -0.79 -0.39 7.55
N VAL A 156 -1.92 -0.45 6.86
CA VAL A 156 -2.07 0.00 5.48
C VAL A 156 -3.17 1.03 5.46
N PHE A 157 -2.87 2.19 4.88
CA PHE A 157 -3.82 3.26 4.73
C PHE A 157 -4.17 3.43 3.26
N TYR A 158 -5.47 3.40 2.95
CA TYR A 158 -6.01 3.77 1.65
C TYR A 158 -7.20 4.69 1.88
N GLN A 159 -7.16 5.85 1.24
CA GLN A 159 -8.24 6.81 1.26
C GLN A 159 -8.95 6.78 -0.09
N THR A 160 -10.27 6.63 -0.07
CA THR A 160 -11.11 6.75 -1.25
C THR A 160 -12.36 7.57 -0.94
N VAL A 161 -12.99 8.07 -2.00
CA VAL A 161 -14.32 8.69 -1.96
C VAL A 161 -15.38 7.73 -2.50
N LYS A 162 -16.63 7.90 -2.08
CA LYS A 162 -17.75 7.17 -2.67
C LYS A 162 -18.05 7.75 -4.06
N GLN A 163 -18.26 6.90 -5.07
CA GLN A 163 -18.46 7.37 -6.45
C GLN A 163 -19.74 8.22 -6.61
N ASP A 164 -20.80 7.87 -5.88
CA ASP A 164 -22.09 8.58 -5.83
C ASP A 164 -22.16 9.65 -4.74
N ASP A 165 -21.15 9.73 -3.86
CA ASP A 165 -21.04 10.74 -2.81
C ASP A 165 -19.56 11.12 -2.57
N PRO A 166 -19.01 12.03 -3.39
CA PRO A 166 -17.61 12.42 -3.33
C PRO A 166 -17.22 13.14 -2.03
N ASN A 167 -18.20 13.50 -1.18
CA ASN A 167 -17.97 14.16 0.11
C ASN A 167 -17.79 13.15 1.26
N THR A 168 -17.99 11.86 1.01
CA THR A 168 -17.79 10.81 1.99
C THR A 168 -16.42 10.18 1.80
N LEU A 169 -15.52 10.38 2.78
CA LEU A 169 -14.28 9.62 2.90
C LEU A 169 -14.57 8.24 3.48
N VAL A 170 -14.00 7.21 2.86
CA VAL A 170 -14.12 5.82 3.31
C VAL A 170 -12.74 5.32 3.74
N PHE A 171 -12.65 4.83 4.98
CA PHE A 171 -11.47 4.18 5.54
C PHE A 171 -11.78 2.73 5.83
N PHE A 172 -10.87 1.83 5.45
CA PHE A 172 -10.96 0.41 5.75
C PHE A 172 -9.89 0.04 6.77
N GLU A 173 -10.30 -0.16 8.03
CA GLU A 173 -9.38 -0.47 9.12
C GLU A 173 -9.87 -1.65 9.96
N VAL A 174 -8.93 -2.55 10.31
CA VAL A 174 -9.19 -3.73 11.14
C VAL A 174 -8.56 -3.52 12.51
N PHE A 175 -9.41 -3.46 13.54
CA PHE A 175 -9.01 -3.28 14.93
C PHE A 175 -9.14 -4.58 15.71
N LYS A 176 -8.19 -4.83 16.63
CA LYS A 176 -8.22 -6.04 17.50
C LYS A 176 -9.44 -6.11 18.43
N SER A 177 -10.10 -4.98 18.71
CA SER A 177 -11.27 -4.89 19.58
C SER A 177 -12.01 -3.55 19.40
N GLN A 178 -13.27 -3.48 19.87
CA GLN A 178 -14.00 -2.21 19.94
C GLN A 178 -13.30 -1.17 20.82
N GLN A 179 -12.61 -1.58 21.88
CA GLN A 179 -11.85 -0.65 22.71
C GLN A 179 -10.68 -0.04 21.93
N ALA A 180 -9.96 -0.84 21.14
CA ALA A 180 -8.88 -0.33 20.29
C ALA A 180 -9.37 0.68 19.26
N LEU A 181 -10.58 0.48 18.69
CA LEU A 181 -11.22 1.48 17.83
C LEU A 181 -11.52 2.77 18.60
N LYS A 182 -12.10 2.69 19.80
CA LYS A 182 -12.39 3.87 20.63
C LYS A 182 -11.11 4.65 20.99
N ASP A 183 -10.06 3.93 21.38
CA ASP A 183 -8.77 4.52 21.72
C ASP A 183 -8.15 5.21 20.49
N HIS A 184 -8.22 4.57 19.31
CA HIS A 184 -7.77 5.16 18.05
C HIS A 184 -8.55 6.42 17.69
N LEU A 185 -9.89 6.41 17.82
CA LEU A 185 -10.72 7.59 17.56
C LEU A 185 -10.44 8.73 18.55
N ALA A 186 -10.08 8.42 19.79
CA ALA A 186 -9.74 9.42 20.81
C ALA A 186 -8.30 9.95 20.70
N ALA A 187 -7.44 9.33 19.90
CA ALA A 187 -6.03 9.69 19.82
C ALA A 187 -5.81 11.07 19.16
N ASP A 188 -4.81 11.81 19.64
CA ASP A 188 -4.49 13.18 19.18
C ASP A 188 -4.26 13.26 17.67
N TYR A 189 -3.58 12.28 17.07
CA TYR A 189 -3.33 12.25 15.63
C TYR A 189 -4.64 12.09 14.83
N THR A 190 -5.59 11.29 15.33
CA THR A 190 -6.90 11.10 14.70
C THR A 190 -7.74 12.37 14.80
N GLN A 191 -7.71 13.04 15.96
CA GLN A 191 -8.37 14.33 16.14
C GLN A 191 -7.75 15.41 15.24
N ALA A 192 -6.42 15.44 15.12
CA ALA A 192 -5.70 16.36 14.24
C ALA A 192 -6.03 16.11 12.76
N PHE A 193 -6.12 14.85 12.33
CA PHE A 193 -6.56 14.48 11.00
C PHE A 193 -7.97 15.01 10.71
N PHE A 194 -8.95 14.73 11.57
CA PHE A 194 -10.33 15.19 11.38
C PHE A 194 -10.44 16.72 11.41
N ALA A 195 -9.66 17.40 12.24
CA ALA A 195 -9.58 18.86 12.22
C ALA A 195 -9.03 19.38 10.88
N GLY A 196 -8.02 18.73 10.31
CA GLY A 196 -7.40 19.10 9.03
C GLY A 196 -8.30 18.94 7.79
N VAL A 197 -9.36 18.12 7.88
CA VAL A 197 -10.33 17.91 6.80
C VAL A 197 -11.68 18.58 7.04
N LYS A 198 -11.94 19.12 8.24
CA LYS A 198 -13.26 19.61 8.68
C LYS A 198 -13.93 20.60 7.73
N ASP A 199 -13.16 21.52 7.14
CA ASP A 199 -13.66 22.56 6.22
C ASP A 199 -13.36 22.23 4.74
N LYS A 200 -12.74 21.07 4.49
CA LYS A 200 -12.47 20.55 3.15
C LYS A 200 -13.55 19.54 2.70
N LEU A 201 -14.45 19.18 3.61
CA LEU A 201 -15.58 18.30 3.38
C LEU A 201 -16.85 19.15 3.30
N ALA A 202 -17.75 18.84 2.37
CA ALA A 202 -19.01 19.57 2.22
C ALA A 202 -20.02 19.34 3.37
N GLY A 203 -19.67 18.54 4.38
CA GLY A 203 -20.52 18.22 5.53
C GLY A 203 -19.70 17.77 6.75
N LYS A 204 -20.34 17.68 7.91
CA LYS A 204 -19.68 17.18 9.14
C LYS A 204 -19.23 15.73 8.94
N PRO A 205 -17.98 15.37 9.27
CA PRO A 205 -17.54 13.99 9.25
C PRO A 205 -18.39 13.13 10.21
N ALA A 206 -18.86 11.99 9.74
CA ALA A 206 -19.52 10.98 10.55
C ALA A 206 -18.88 9.62 10.27
N SER A 207 -18.53 8.87 11.32
CA SER A 207 -18.03 7.51 11.18
C SER A 207 -19.17 6.51 11.36
N LYS A 208 -19.28 5.56 10.43
CA LYS A 208 -20.19 4.43 10.55
C LYS A 208 -19.37 3.15 10.55
N ILE A 209 -19.51 2.35 11.60
CA ILE A 209 -18.96 1.00 11.60
C ILE A 209 -19.81 0.20 10.62
N LEU A 210 -19.21 -0.14 9.46
CA LEU A 210 -19.78 -1.11 8.55
C LEU A 210 -19.47 -2.48 9.15
N LYS A 211 -20.53 -3.23 9.51
CA LYS A 211 -20.38 -4.63 9.88
C LYS A 211 -20.44 -5.42 8.58
N GLU A 212 -19.29 -5.87 8.07
CA GLU A 212 -19.22 -6.80 6.95
C GLU A 212 -18.32 -7.99 7.28
N LEU A 213 -18.96 -9.17 7.24
CA LEU A 213 -18.51 -10.55 7.44
C LEU A 213 -17.71 -10.86 8.72
#